data_AF-A0A7M7PDW3-F1
#
_entry.id   AF-A0A7M7PDW3-F1
#
_cell.length_a   1.000
_cell.length_b   1.000
_cell.length_c   1.000
_cell.angle_alpha   90.00
_cell.angle_beta   90.00
_cell.angle_gamma   90.00
#
_symmetry.space_group_name_H-M   'P 1'
#
loop_
_entity.id
_entity.type
_entity.pdbx_description
1 polymer ?
#
loop_
_entity_poly.entity_id
_entity_poly.type
_entity_poly.pdbx_seq_one_letter_code
_entity_poly.pdbx_strand_id
1 'polypeptide(L)'
;MNGASDDRIGISNYGPCVDIYAPARNIDLAAPSGSSNSNYLRSSGTSFATPAVAGAAAMILSTTSLTPTGSETMTDLVLDILIATSAKDKLTSLPASNAAVLPSFNRLLNVVSNTYYA
;
A
#
# COMPACT_ATOMS: atom_id res chain seq x y z
N MET A 1 16.73 17.06 0.41
CA MET A 1 15.65 16.93 1.42
C MET A 1 15.27 15.45 1.46
N ASN A 2 15.68 14.74 2.52
CA ASN A 2 15.51 13.30 2.70
C ASN A 2 14.04 12.99 3.02
N GLY A 3 13.23 12.70 1.99
CA GLY A 3 11.78 12.53 2.08
C GLY A 3 11.34 11.16 2.59
N ALA A 4 11.75 10.79 3.80
CA ALA A 4 11.22 9.62 4.52
C ALA A 4 10.23 10.08 5.61
N SER A 5 9.31 10.97 5.26
CA SER A 5 8.16 11.28 6.11
C SER A 5 7.01 10.37 5.71
N ASP A 6 6.40 9.69 6.67
CA ASP A 6 5.13 8.97 6.51
C ASP A 6 3.99 9.98 6.30
N ASP A 7 4.05 10.72 5.21
CA ASP A 7 3.14 11.79 4.85
C ASP A 7 2.39 11.38 3.59
N ARG A 8 1.05 11.51 3.62
CA ARG A 8 0.25 11.28 2.42
C ARG A 8 0.68 12.27 1.34
N ILE A 9 1.12 11.76 0.18
CA ILE A 9 1.41 12.65 -0.95
C ILE A 9 0.16 13.45 -1.33
N GLY A 10 0.32 14.76 -1.54
CA GLY A 10 -0.82 15.68 -1.73
C GLY A 10 -1.79 15.27 -2.84
N ILE A 11 -1.30 14.58 -3.88
CA ILE A 11 -2.09 14.08 -5.03
C ILE A 11 -2.89 12.80 -4.75
N SER A 12 -2.63 12.11 -3.62
CA SER A 12 -3.33 10.87 -3.31
C SER A 12 -4.78 11.14 -2.94
N ASN A 13 -5.73 10.39 -3.49
CA ASN A 13 -7.07 10.37 -2.94
C ASN A 13 -7.06 9.81 -1.49
N TYR A 14 -8.14 10.07 -0.77
CA TYR A 14 -8.40 9.64 0.60
C TYR A 14 -9.91 9.45 0.79
N GLY A 15 -10.30 8.83 1.89
CA GLY A 15 -11.68 8.56 2.27
C GLY A 15 -11.91 7.12 2.67
N PRO A 16 -13.17 6.74 2.98
CA PRO A 16 -13.52 5.44 3.52
C PRO A 16 -13.36 4.31 2.50
N CYS A 17 -13.28 4.63 1.20
CA CYS A 17 -13.04 3.66 0.14
C CYS A 17 -11.56 3.34 -0.08
N VAL A 18 -10.64 4.00 0.64
CA VAL A 18 -9.22 3.68 0.56
C VAL A 18 -8.88 2.71 1.67
N ASP A 19 -8.63 1.44 1.31
CA ASP A 19 -8.36 0.37 2.27
C ASP A 19 -6.97 0.44 2.88
N ILE A 20 -5.97 0.78 2.06
CA ILE A 20 -4.55 0.79 2.46
C ILE A 20 -3.75 1.79 1.61
N TYR A 21 -2.78 2.43 2.23
CA TYR A 21 -1.82 3.30 1.58
C TYR A 21 -0.46 2.59 1.46
N ALA A 22 0.34 2.96 0.46
CA ALA A 22 1.69 2.41 0.27
C ALA A 22 2.63 3.49 -0.29
N PRO A 23 3.95 3.24 -0.33
CA PRO A 23 4.91 4.20 -0.87
C PRO A 23 4.56 4.65 -2.30
N ALA A 24 4.43 5.97 -2.48
CA ALA A 24 3.97 6.57 -3.73
C ALA A 24 4.79 7.79 -4.19
N ARG A 25 5.72 8.27 -3.36
CA ARG A 25 6.50 9.48 -3.61
C ARG A 25 7.91 9.09 -4.02
N ASN A 26 8.38 9.64 -5.13
CA ASN A 26 9.74 9.46 -5.62
C ASN A 26 10.10 7.97 -5.71
N ILE A 27 9.28 7.16 -6.36
CA ILE A 27 9.52 5.74 -6.61
C ILE A 27 10.44 5.59 -7.81
N ASP A 28 11.49 4.79 -7.67
CA ASP A 28 12.36 4.37 -8.77
C ASP A 28 11.69 3.20 -9.51
N LEU A 29 11.62 3.31 -10.83
CA LEU A 29 10.91 2.43 -11.73
C LEU A 29 11.88 1.95 -12.80
N ALA A 30 11.69 0.73 -13.30
CA ALA A 30 12.42 0.29 -14.48
C ALA A 30 12.13 1.23 -15.66
N ALA A 31 13.19 1.71 -16.31
CA ALA A 31 13.05 2.56 -17.49
C ALA A 31 12.81 1.71 -18.74
N PRO A 32 11.91 2.13 -19.66
CA PRO A 32 11.81 1.48 -20.96
C PRO A 32 13.12 1.62 -21.73
N SER A 33 13.47 0.62 -22.55
CA SER A 33 14.71 0.61 -23.31
C SER A 33 14.82 1.85 -24.21
N GLY A 34 15.94 2.57 -24.12
CA GLY A 34 16.22 3.76 -24.94
C GLY A 34 16.10 5.10 -24.22
N SER A 35 15.75 5.15 -22.93
CA SER A 35 16.01 6.35 -22.13
C SER A 35 17.51 6.51 -21.92
N SER A 36 18.08 7.60 -22.43
CA SER A 36 19.51 7.92 -22.36
C SER A 36 20.06 7.82 -20.93
N ASN A 37 20.86 6.78 -20.69
CA ASN A 37 21.83 6.62 -19.60
C ASN A 37 21.31 6.59 -18.15
N SER A 38 20.04 6.27 -17.91
CA SER A 38 19.55 5.94 -16.55
C SER A 38 18.77 4.63 -16.58
N ASN A 39 19.26 3.63 -15.84
CA ASN A 39 18.60 2.32 -15.69
C ASN A 39 17.21 2.42 -15.01
N TYR A 40 16.88 3.59 -14.44
CA TYR A 40 15.64 3.84 -13.71
C TYR A 40 15.00 5.18 -14.09
N LEU A 41 13.67 5.23 -14.07
CA LEU A 41 12.85 6.43 -14.07
C LEU A 41 12.37 6.71 -12.65
N ARG A 42 12.36 7.97 -12.20
CA ARG A 42 11.83 8.34 -10.88
C ARG A 42 10.52 9.09 -11.03
N SER A 43 9.45 8.60 -10.40
CA SER A 43 8.12 9.20 -10.50
C SER A 43 7.32 9.12 -9.20
N SER A 44 6.21 9.83 -9.11
CA SER A 44 5.30 9.83 -7.95
C SER A 44 3.87 9.64 -8.40
N GLY A 45 3.09 8.87 -7.65
CA GLY A 45 1.70 8.57 -7.99
C GLY A 45 1.17 7.33 -7.28
N THR A 46 -0.13 7.30 -7.03
CA THR A 46 -0.81 6.13 -6.46
C THR A 46 -0.71 4.92 -7.40
N SER A 47 -0.55 5.13 -8.70
CA SER A 47 -0.24 4.07 -9.68
C SER A 47 1.02 3.28 -9.35
N PHE A 48 1.92 3.80 -8.51
CA PHE A 48 3.12 3.09 -8.04
C PHE A 48 2.96 2.52 -6.63
N ALA A 49 2.02 3.03 -5.83
CA ALA A 49 1.58 2.38 -4.60
C ALA A 49 0.83 1.06 -4.89
N THR A 50 -0.03 1.05 -5.92
CA THR A 50 -0.80 -0.13 -6.32
C THR A 50 0.05 -1.38 -6.57
N PRO A 51 1.11 -1.36 -7.42
CA PRO A 51 1.95 -2.54 -7.63
C PRO A 51 2.73 -2.97 -6.37
N ALA A 52 3.02 -2.06 -5.42
CA ALA A 52 3.62 -2.44 -4.14
C ALA A 52 2.65 -3.28 -3.29
N VAL A 53 1.37 -2.87 -3.21
CA VAL A 53 0.32 -3.66 -2.52
C VAL A 53 0.08 -4.99 -3.24
N ALA A 54 0.05 -4.98 -4.58
CA ALA A 54 -0.09 -6.21 -5.37
C ALA A 54 1.06 -7.20 -5.13
N GLY A 55 2.30 -6.71 -5.02
CA GLY A 55 3.45 -7.54 -4.66
C GLY A 55 3.34 -8.15 -3.27
N ALA A 56 2.87 -7.38 -2.28
CA ALA A 56 2.60 -7.89 -0.93
C ALA A 56 1.50 -8.95 -0.92
N ALA A 57 0.41 -8.73 -1.65
CA ALA A 57 -0.65 -9.73 -1.85
C ALA A 57 -0.11 -11.02 -2.47
N ALA A 58 0.74 -10.92 -3.49
CA ALA A 58 1.39 -12.08 -4.10
C ALA A 58 2.29 -12.83 -3.09
N MET A 59 3.03 -12.12 -2.25
CA MET A 59 3.83 -12.74 -1.19
C MET A 59 2.96 -13.51 -0.20
N ILE A 60 1.84 -12.94 0.25
CA ILE A 60 0.87 -13.62 1.13
C ILE A 60 0.41 -14.93 0.48
N LEU A 61 -0.06 -14.86 -0.78
CA LEU A 61 -0.52 -16.04 -1.52
C LEU A 61 0.57 -17.10 -1.72
N SER A 62 1.84 -16.70 -1.85
CA SER A 62 2.96 -17.62 -2.06
C SER A 62 3.46 -18.31 -0.79
N THR A 63 3.27 -17.68 0.37
CA THR A 63 3.84 -18.14 1.65
C THR A 63 2.79 -18.67 2.62
N THR A 64 1.51 -18.41 2.33
CA THR A 64 0.39 -18.76 3.21
C THR A 64 -0.54 -19.72 2.52
N SER A 65 -0.86 -20.84 3.19
CA SER A 65 -1.94 -21.72 2.75
C SER A 65 -3.29 -21.15 3.20
N LEU A 66 -3.94 -20.41 2.32
CA LEU A 66 -5.27 -19.83 2.55
C LEU A 66 -6.35 -20.73 1.97
N THR A 67 -7.39 -21.00 2.76
CA THR A 67 -8.60 -21.69 2.31
C THR A 67 -9.81 -20.83 2.67
N PRO A 68 -10.49 -20.22 1.69
CA PRO A 68 -11.73 -19.49 1.95
C PRO A 68 -12.79 -20.40 2.56
N THR A 69 -13.49 -19.91 3.58
CA THR A 69 -14.57 -20.66 4.24
C THR A 69 -15.89 -19.91 4.15
N GLY A 70 -17.00 -20.65 4.09
CA GLY A 70 -18.33 -20.05 3.98
C GLY A 70 -18.50 -19.20 2.72
N SER A 71 -18.67 -17.90 2.89
CA SER A 71 -18.88 -16.93 1.80
C SER A 71 -17.67 -16.03 1.50
N GLU A 72 -16.55 -16.23 2.20
CA GLU A 72 -15.33 -15.45 1.96
C GLU A 72 -14.70 -15.83 0.62
N THR A 73 -14.15 -14.85 -0.07
CA THR A 73 -13.31 -15.05 -1.26
C THR A 73 -11.83 -15.02 -0.89
N MET A 74 -10.97 -15.49 -1.79
CA MET A 74 -9.52 -15.36 -1.61
C MET A 74 -9.10 -13.89 -1.48
N THR A 75 -9.78 -12.98 -2.18
CA THR A 75 -9.52 -11.55 -2.09
C THR A 75 -9.83 -11.01 -0.69
N ASP A 76 -10.92 -11.48 -0.07
CA ASP A 76 -11.28 -11.07 1.29
C ASP A 76 -10.21 -11.49 2.29
N LEU A 77 -9.74 -12.75 2.22
CA LEU A 77 -8.66 -13.24 3.09
C LEU A 77 -7.36 -12.46 2.93
N VAL A 78 -6.95 -12.18 1.68
CA VAL A 78 -5.74 -11.41 1.41
C VAL A 78 -5.87 -9.97 1.90
N LEU A 79 -7.04 -9.35 1.69
CA LEU A 79 -7.32 -8.01 2.17
C LEU A 79 -7.29 -7.94 3.70
N ASP A 80 -7.86 -8.92 4.38
CA ASP A 80 -7.84 -9.02 5.84
C ASP A 80 -6.43 -9.14 6.38
N ILE A 81 -5.56 -9.94 5.76
CA ILE A 81 -4.15 -10.05 6.16
C ILE A 81 -3.41 -8.74 5.93
N LEU A 82 -3.59 -8.08 4.77
CA LEU A 82 -2.98 -6.78 4.48
C LEU A 82 -3.43 -5.72 5.50
N ILE A 83 -4.71 -5.70 5.85
CA ILE A 83 -5.26 -4.79 6.86
C ILE A 83 -4.71 -5.16 8.23
N ALA A 84 -4.73 -6.42 8.65
CA ALA A 84 -4.28 -6.84 9.97
C ALA A 84 -2.79 -6.53 10.22
N THR A 85 -1.96 -6.71 9.19
CA THR A 85 -0.50 -6.50 9.27
C THR A 85 -0.06 -5.06 9.04
N SER A 86 -0.91 -4.22 8.42
CA SER A 86 -0.59 -2.82 8.15
C SER A 86 -0.18 -2.03 9.40
N ALA A 87 0.78 -1.12 9.24
CA ALA A 87 1.14 -0.18 10.27
C ALA A 87 0.02 0.85 10.44
N LYS A 88 -0.59 0.86 11.63
CA LYS A 88 -1.72 1.73 11.97
C LYS A 88 -1.24 3.10 12.42
N ASP A 89 -1.98 4.12 12.04
CA ASP A 89 -1.83 5.50 12.53
C ASP A 89 -0.44 6.10 12.30
N LYS A 90 0.22 5.68 11.20
CA LYS A 90 1.55 6.17 10.81
C LYS A 90 1.50 7.34 9.83
N LEU A 91 0.48 7.38 8.97
CA LEU A 91 0.38 8.48 8.01
C LEU A 91 0.01 9.79 8.69
N THR A 92 0.75 10.82 8.32
CA THR A 92 0.49 12.21 8.59
C THR A 92 -0.21 12.85 7.37
N SER A 93 -0.87 14.00 7.59
CA SER A 93 -1.63 14.74 6.57
C SER A 93 -2.78 13.99 5.89
N LEU A 94 -3.34 13.00 6.59
CA LEU A 94 -4.71 12.56 6.32
C LEU A 94 -5.68 13.64 6.82
N PRO A 95 -6.62 14.09 5.98
CA PRO A 95 -7.62 15.08 6.41
C PRO A 95 -8.42 14.58 7.61
N ALA A 96 -8.54 15.43 8.64
CA ALA A 96 -9.35 15.13 9.80
C ALA A 96 -10.81 14.97 9.39
N SER A 97 -11.45 13.90 9.85
CA SER A 97 -12.86 13.65 9.59
C SER A 97 -13.73 14.74 10.19
N ASN A 98 -14.69 15.22 9.43
CA ASN A 98 -15.70 16.19 9.86
C ASN A 98 -16.97 16.00 9.02
N ALA A 99 -17.98 16.86 9.19
CA ALA A 99 -19.25 16.74 8.47
C ALA A 99 -19.11 16.74 6.93
N ALA A 100 -18.06 17.35 6.38
CA ALA A 100 -17.78 17.41 4.94
C ALA A 100 -16.67 16.44 4.48
N VAL A 101 -15.92 15.84 5.40
CA VAL A 101 -14.78 14.97 5.12
C VAL A 101 -14.99 13.62 5.79
N LEU A 102 -15.28 12.60 4.98
CA LEU A 102 -15.43 11.24 5.47
C LEU A 102 -14.10 10.69 6.02
N PRO A 103 -14.15 9.84 7.06
CA PRO A 103 -12.95 9.28 7.67
C PRO A 103 -12.17 8.42 6.67
N SER A 104 -10.84 8.48 6.77
CA SER A 104 -9.93 7.59 6.05
C SER A 104 -9.30 6.61 7.03
N PHE A 105 -9.14 5.35 6.63
CA PHE A 105 -8.41 4.40 7.43
C PHE A 105 -6.89 4.68 7.36
N ASN A 106 -6.28 5.01 8.50
CA ASN A 106 -4.83 5.23 8.56
C ASN A 106 -4.09 3.89 8.64
N ARG A 107 -3.91 3.28 7.47
CA ARG A 107 -3.30 1.96 7.29
C ARG A 107 -2.19 2.06 6.26
N LEU A 108 -0.94 1.97 6.70
CA LEU A 108 0.23 1.98 5.83
C LEU A 108 0.70 0.53 5.59
N LEU A 109 0.92 0.18 4.33
CA LEU A 109 1.40 -1.15 3.92
C LEU A 109 2.66 -1.51 4.71
N ASN A 110 2.63 -2.71 5.31
CA ASN A 110 3.73 -3.26 6.08
C ASN A 110 3.94 -4.71 5.64
N VAL A 111 5.04 -4.95 4.93
CA VAL A 111 5.41 -6.30 4.47
C VAL A 111 6.34 -6.90 5.52
N VAL A 112 5.77 -7.51 6.55
CA VAL A 112 6.55 -8.25 7.55
C VAL A 112 6.86 -9.64 7.02
N SER A 113 8.14 -9.94 6.82
CA SER A 113 8.64 -11.26 6.43
C SER A 113 8.78 -12.23 7.61
N ASN A 114 8.38 -11.83 8.83
CA ASN A 114 8.71 -12.59 10.03
C ASN A 114 7.68 -12.41 11.15
N THR A 115 6.45 -12.91 10.97
CA THR A 115 5.58 -13.23 12.11
C THR A 115 4.45 -14.20 11.68
N TYR A 116 4.50 -15.42 12.24
CA TYR A 116 3.44 -16.43 12.34
C TYR A 116 2.85 -17.05 11.06
N TYR A 117 3.54 -18.07 10.55
CA TYR A 117 2.88 -19.28 10.03
C TYR A 117 3.62 -20.51 10.59
N ALA A 118 3.38 -20.79 11.87
CA ALA A 118 3.70 -22.06 12.53
C ALA A 118 2.43 -22.54 13.26
#